data_AF-A0A099ZMQ7-F1
#
_entry.id   AF-A0A099ZMQ7-F1
#
_cell.length_a   1.000
_cell.length_b   1.000
_cell.length_c   1.000
_cell.angle_alpha   90.00
_cell.angle_beta   90.00
_cell.angle_gamma   90.00
#
_symmetry.space_group_name_H-M   'P 1'
#
loop_
_entity.id
_entity.type
_entity.pdbx_description
1 polymer ?
#
loop_
_entity_poly.entity_id
_entity_poly.type
_entity_poly.pdbx_seq_one_letter_code
_entity_poly.pdbx_strand_id
1 'polypeptide(L)' 'PLRGFQQRNEEQPTFGFTIKLTLPGSITVFAGQYFVDKNGKEVLKTTWLLRDPVDCLEDDWKATRVGVSTFTR' A
#
# COMPACT_ATOMS: atom_id res chain seq x y z
N PRO A 1 8.45 1.88 10.18
CA PRO A 1 7.25 1.40 10.91
C PRO A 1 6.03 1.41 9.98
N LEU A 2 5.11 0.45 10.14
CA LEU A 2 3.85 0.34 9.38
C LEU A 2 2.66 0.63 10.30
N ARG A 3 1.69 1.42 9.82
CA ARG A 3 0.44 1.69 10.55
C ARG A 3 -0.74 1.72 9.58
N GLY A 4 -1.85 1.11 9.95
CA GLY A 4 -3.02 1.00 9.07
C GLY A 4 -4.30 0.59 9.78
N PHE A 5 -5.33 0.40 8.98
CA PHE A 5 -6.68 0.01 9.40
C PHE A 5 -7.26 -0.97 8.36
N GLN A 6 -8.24 -1.75 8.79
CA GLN A 6 -9.04 -2.60 7.91
C GLN A 6 -10.52 -2.43 8.24
N GLN A 7 -11.37 -2.72 7.26
CA GLN A 7 -12.80 -2.84 7.50
C GLN A 7 -13.06 -3.99 8.49
N ARG A 8 -14.03 -3.79 9.37
CA ARG A 8 -14.44 -4.80 10.36
C ARG A 8 -15.71 -5.49 9.84
N ASN A 9 -15.83 -6.78 10.12
CA ASN A 9 -17.00 -7.63 9.82
C ASN A 9 -17.11 -8.15 8.38
N GLU A 10 -16.02 -8.14 7.62
CA GLU A 10 -15.92 -8.79 6.31
C GLU A 10 -14.97 -10.00 6.42
N GLU A 11 -15.30 -11.13 5.81
CA GLU A 11 -14.38 -12.30 5.75
C GLU A 11 -13.15 -12.02 4.89
N GLN A 12 -13.33 -11.15 3.89
CA GLN A 12 -12.31 -10.72 2.92
C GLN A 12 -12.18 -9.20 2.93
N PRO A 13 -11.70 -8.61 4.06
CA PRO A 13 -11.78 -7.17 4.27
C PRO A 13 -10.85 -6.40 3.35
N THR A 14 -11.28 -5.19 2.98
CA THR A 14 -10.38 -4.18 2.46
C THR A 14 -9.59 -3.55 3.60
N PHE A 15 -8.35 -3.16 3.29
CA PHE A 15 -7.44 -2.57 4.26
C PHE A 15 -6.58 -1.48 3.61
N GLY A 16 -6.02 -0.63 4.44
CA GLY A 16 -5.02 0.34 4.03
C GLY A 16 -3.99 0.55 5.11
N PHE A 17 -2.74 0.75 4.70
CA PHE A 17 -1.65 1.04 5.62
C PHE A 17 -0.60 1.95 4.99
N THR A 18 0.15 2.63 5.85
CA THR A 18 1.23 3.53 5.49
C THR A 18 2.54 2.98 6.03
N ILE A 19 3.58 2.97 5.20
CA ILE A 19 4.95 2.62 5.56
C ILE A 19 5.83 3.87 5.47
N LYS A 20 6.54 4.17 6.56
CA LYS A 20 7.72 5.03 6.52
C LYS A 20 8.90 4.20 6.02
N LEU A 21 9.40 4.51 4.82
CA LEU A 21 10.54 3.81 4.24
C LEU A 21 11.84 4.20 4.92
N THR A 22 12.88 3.39 4.71
CA THR A 22 14.26 3.73 5.10
C THR A 22 14.88 4.78 4.17
N LEU A 23 14.29 5.00 2.98
CA LEU A 23 14.63 6.10 2.10
C LEU A 23 14.25 7.44 2.75
N PRO A 24 15.19 8.40 2.88
CA PRO A 24 14.90 9.69 3.51
C PRO A 24 13.70 10.39 2.87
N GLY A 25 12.74 10.79 3.70
CA GLY A 25 11.57 11.58 3.30
C GLY A 25 10.50 10.85 2.49
N SER A 26 10.71 9.60 2.08
CA SER A 26 9.76 8.87 1.23
C SER A 26 8.71 8.12 2.05
N ILE A 27 7.48 8.09 1.54
CA ILE A 27 6.34 7.43 2.18
C ILE A 27 5.56 6.61 1.16
N THR A 28 5.13 5.40 1.55
CA THR A 28 4.25 4.59 0.71
C THR A 28 2.95 4.31 1.42
N VAL A 29 1.85 4.51 0.72
CA VAL A 29 0.52 4.09 1.17
C VAL A 29 0.05 2.93 0.31
N PHE A 30 -0.53 1.94 0.95
CA PHE A 30 -1.12 0.76 0.33
C PHE A 30 -2.61 0.76 0.60
N ALA A 31 -3.38 0.37 -0.40
CA ALA A 31 -4.77 -0.03 -0.26
C ALA A 31 -4.96 -1.37 -0.95
N GLY A 32 -5.74 -2.26 -0.35
CA GLY A 32 -5.93 -3.59 -0.89
C GLY A 32 -7.05 -4.37 -0.23
N GLN A 33 -7.12 -5.64 -0.59
CA GLN A 33 -8.10 -6.58 -0.06
C GLN A 33 -7.44 -7.94 0.20
N TYR A 34 -7.86 -8.56 1.31
CA TYR A 34 -7.53 -9.94 1.63
C TYR A 34 -8.44 -10.89 0.85
N PHE A 35 -7.85 -11.91 0.24
CA PHE A 35 -8.57 -12.97 -0.46
C PHE A 35 -8.12 -14.35 0.00
N VAL A 36 -9.04 -15.30 -0.08
CA VAL A 36 -8.73 -16.74 -0.07
C VAL A 36 -9.08 -17.28 -1.45
N ASP A 37 -8.08 -17.80 -2.18
CA ASP A 37 -8.33 -18.34 -3.51
C ASP A 37 -9.07 -19.69 -3.45
N LYS A 38 -9.47 -20.21 -4.62
CA LYS A 38 -10.17 -21.49 -4.75
C LYS A 38 -9.40 -22.70 -4.17
N ASN A 39 -8.10 -22.59 -3.96
CA ASN A 39 -7.25 -23.62 -3.40
C ASN A 39 -7.00 -23.41 -1.89
N GLY A 40 -7.66 -22.42 -1.27
CA GLY A 40 -7.45 -22.05 0.13
C GLY A 40 -6.22 -21.17 0.36
N LYS A 41 -5.58 -20.64 -0.68
CA LYS A 41 -4.38 -19.80 -0.52
C LYS A 41 -4.76 -18.38 -0.15
N GLU A 42 -4.18 -17.90 0.95
CA GLU A 42 -4.31 -16.53 1.42
C GLU A 42 -3.46 -15.56 0.58
N VAL A 43 -4.10 -14.52 0.06
CA VAL A 43 -3.46 -13.52 -0.80
C VAL A 43 -3.93 -12.12 -0.44
N LEU A 44 -2.99 -11.18 -0.32
CA LEU A 44 -3.30 -9.75 -0.29
C LEU A 44 -3.03 -9.15 -1.66
N LYS A 45 -4.07 -8.61 -2.30
CA LYS A 45 -3.93 -7.82 -3.54
C LYS A 45 -3.93 -6.35 -3.18
N THR A 46 -2.87 -5.64 -3.54
CA THR A 46 -2.73 -4.22 -3.22
C THR A 46 -2.36 -3.38 -4.44
N THR A 47 -2.79 -2.13 -4.39
CA THR A 47 -2.24 -1.02 -5.15
C THR A 47 -1.56 -0.07 -4.16
N TRP A 48 -0.50 0.59 -4.59
CA TRP A 48 0.23 1.52 -3.74
C TRP A 48 0.61 2.79 -4.47
N LEU A 49 0.76 3.86 -3.68
CA LEU A 49 1.37 5.12 -4.08
C LEU A 49 2.64 5.33 -3.25
N LEU A 50 3.77 5.47 -3.93
CA LEU A 50 5.04 5.87 -3.34
C LEU A 50 5.23 7.35 -3.62
N ARG A 51 5.31 8.13 -2.55
CA ARG A 51 5.57 9.56 -2.61
C ARG A 51 7.02 9.81 -2.18
N ASP A 52 7.80 10.35 -3.12
CA ASP A 52 9.14 10.85 -2.86
C ASP A 52 9.08 12.34 -2.46
N PRO A 53 10.03 12.83 -1.65
CA PRO A 53 10.21 14.27 -1.44
C PRO A 53 10.76 14.94 -2.71
N VAL A 54 10.35 16.17 -2.97
CA VAL A 54 10.89 17.04 -4.03
C VAL A 54 11.21 18.41 -3.45
N ASP A 55 12.16 19.11 -4.06
CA ASP A 55 12.72 20.35 -3.51
C ASP A 55 11.78 21.56 -3.69
N CYS A 56 10.92 21.55 -4.71
CA CYS A 56 9.97 22.64 -4.98
C CYS A 56 8.63 22.14 -5.52
N LEU A 57 7.64 23.04 -5.55
CA LEU A 57 6.27 22.71 -5.94
C LEU A 57 6.16 22.38 -7.44
N GLU A 58 6.98 23.00 -8.28
CA GLU A 58 7.03 22.79 -9.72
C GLU A 58 7.46 21.37 -10.09
N ASP A 59 8.09 20.66 -9.16
CA ASP A 59 8.55 19.28 -9.30
C ASP A 59 7.55 18.25 -8.74
N ASP A 60 6.41 18.68 -8.19
CA ASP A 60 5.41 17.79 -7.58
C ASP A 60 4.89 16.73 -8.56
N TRP A 61 4.77 17.10 -9.84
CA TRP A 61 4.22 16.24 -10.89
C TRP A 61 4.97 14.91 -11.07
N LYS A 62 6.27 14.86 -10.74
CA LYS A 62 7.11 13.66 -10.87
C LYS A 62 7.27 12.87 -9.57
N ALA A 63 6.71 13.35 -8.46
CA ALA A 63 7.03 12.86 -7.12
C ALA A 63 6.22 11.62 -6.69
N THR A 64 5.19 11.23 -7.45
CA THR A 64 4.31 10.11 -7.09
C THR A 64 4.44 8.97 -8.10
N ARG A 65 4.87 7.81 -7.60
CA ARG A 65 4.91 6.54 -8.34
C ARG A 65 3.73 5.65 -7.91
N VAL A 66 3.19 4.88 -8.84
CA VAL A 66 2.09 3.94 -8.60
C VAL A 66 2.51 2.52 -8.97
N GLY A 67 2.01 1.53 -8.24
CA GLY A 67 2.22 0.13 -8.58
C GLY A 67 1.28 -0.80 -7.85
N VAL A 68 1.46 -2.09 -8.10
CA VAL A 68 0.70 -3.17 -7.46
C VAL A 68 1.66 -4.12 -6.75
N SER A 69 1.19 -4.73 -5.67
CA SER A 69 1.90 -5.81 -4.99
C SER A 69 0.93 -6.94 -4.66
N THR A 70 1.42 -8.17 -4.77
CA THR A 70 0.70 -9.36 -4.29
C THR A 70 1.51 -9.96 -3.16
N PHE A 71 0.92 -10.05 -1.97
CA PHE A 71 1.54 -10.70 -0.82
C PHE A 71 0.86 -12.04 -0.58
N THR A 72 1.65 -13.03 -0.17
CA THR A 72 1.19 -14.34 0.26
C THR A 72 1.76 -14.62 1.63
N ARG A 73 1.09 -15.47 2.42
CA ARG A 73 1.60 -15.91 3.72
C ARG A 73 2.90 -16.71 3.59
#